data_AF-A0A1L9NRM7-F1
#
_entry.id   AF-A0A1L9NRM7-F1
#
_cell.length_a   1.000
_cell.length_b   1.000
_cell.length_c   1.000
_cell.angle_alpha   90.00
_cell.angle_beta   90.00
_cell.angle_gamma   90.00
#
_symmetry.space_group_name_H-M   'P 1'
#
loop_
_entity.id
_entity.type
_entity.pdbx_description
1 polymer ?
#
loop_
_entity_poly.entity_id
_entity_poly.type
_entity_poly.pdbx_seq_one_letter_code
_entity_poly.pdbx_strand_id
1 'polypeptide(L)'
;MSVNVISLSRHQQQRTRGIGALLENFARARRSADDVYWLKENAEILNILECTGNKPNAQALETYADFYQSLPDRIAFFPQYYRFFVSIALDLETLGMAGDHAEQLCEFVKRQGLHKAELSDLQRAEALRLLARRGQSVEGCVSLRDRLHDFINNSQSFALPNRKAAYELTHIIFYLSEYGRRDPQVSPRAVQSLMFTGLLAFLEQNADLLAEVCVALRYAGQTPPQVWEAWIKVQSQVFQIVANDSGTGDHYTQSPRAPDF
;
A
#
# COMPACT_ATOMS: atom_id res chain seq x y z
N MET A 1 24.07 -28.53 -35.56
CA MET A 1 24.16 -27.17 -35.00
C MET A 1 23.21 -27.09 -33.82
N SER A 2 23.74 -27.14 -32.61
CA SER A 2 22.96 -27.22 -31.36
C SER A 2 22.59 -25.82 -30.92
N VAL A 3 21.30 -25.48 -30.94
CA VAL A 3 20.81 -24.18 -30.48
C VAL A 3 20.75 -24.21 -28.96
N ASN A 4 21.66 -23.47 -28.31
CA ASN A 4 21.62 -23.21 -26.88
C ASN A 4 20.42 -22.33 -26.55
N VAL A 5 19.31 -22.94 -26.13
CA VAL A 5 18.20 -22.22 -25.50
C VAL A 5 18.55 -22.02 -24.03
N ILE A 6 18.94 -20.80 -23.65
CA ILE A 6 19.09 -20.43 -22.24
C ILE A 6 17.69 -20.25 -21.66
N SER A 7 17.30 -21.15 -20.76
CA SER A 7 16.05 -21.05 -20.01
C SER A 7 16.09 -19.85 -19.04
N LEU A 8 15.09 -18.96 -19.14
CA LEU A 8 14.91 -17.73 -18.33
C LEU A 8 14.48 -17.99 -16.87
N SER A 9 14.69 -19.19 -16.34
CA SER A 9 14.27 -19.58 -14.98
C SER A 9 15.02 -18.83 -13.87
N ARG A 10 16.23 -18.35 -14.15
CA ARG A 10 17.13 -17.73 -13.15
C ARG A 10 16.64 -16.36 -12.67
N HIS A 11 16.00 -15.59 -13.55
CA HIS A 11 15.53 -14.23 -13.24
C HIS A 11 14.28 -14.24 -12.36
N GLN A 12 13.45 -15.27 -12.49
CA GLN A 12 12.25 -15.49 -11.69
C GLN A 12 12.60 -15.99 -10.28
N GLN A 13 13.60 -16.89 -10.18
CA GLN A 13 14.14 -17.36 -8.89
C GLN A 13 14.87 -16.28 -8.08
N GLN A 14 15.61 -15.37 -8.73
CA GLN A 14 16.27 -14.25 -8.03
C GLN A 14 15.25 -13.25 -7.48
N ARG A 15 14.17 -12.97 -8.23
CA ARG A 15 13.09 -12.07 -7.78
C ARG A 15 12.32 -12.64 -6.59
N THR A 16 11.95 -13.92 -6.61
CA THR A 16 11.24 -14.55 -5.48
C THR A 16 12.10 -14.66 -4.21
N ARG A 17 13.41 -14.90 -4.34
CA ARG A 17 14.34 -14.80 -3.19
C ARG A 17 14.43 -13.38 -2.63
N GLY A 18 14.39 -12.36 -3.49
CA GLY A 18 14.37 -10.95 -3.08
C GLY A 18 13.12 -10.56 -2.29
N ILE A 19 11.94 -11.08 -2.66
CA ILE A 19 10.68 -10.78 -1.97
C ILE A 19 10.70 -11.34 -0.54
N GLY A 20 11.16 -12.58 -0.33
CA GLY A 20 11.25 -13.17 1.01
C GLY A 20 12.19 -12.38 1.93
N ALA A 21 13.37 -11.99 1.44
CA ALA A 21 14.30 -11.15 2.18
C ALA A 21 13.73 -9.75 2.47
N LEU A 22 12.96 -9.18 1.53
CA LEU A 22 12.28 -7.90 1.72
C LEU A 22 11.22 -7.99 2.83
N LEU A 23 10.38 -9.02 2.81
CA LEU A 23 9.36 -9.25 3.84
C LEU A 23 9.99 -9.46 5.22
N GLU A 24 11.07 -10.25 5.31
CA GLU A 24 11.83 -10.42 6.55
C GLU A 24 12.36 -9.08 7.09
N ASN A 25 12.87 -8.22 6.21
CA ASN A 25 13.39 -6.90 6.60
C ASN A 25 12.28 -5.99 7.17
N PHE A 26 11.13 -5.91 6.50
CA PHE A 26 9.98 -5.13 6.98
C PHE A 26 9.36 -5.67 8.27
N ALA A 27 9.28 -6.99 8.39
CA ALA A 27 8.66 -7.63 9.54
C ALA A 27 9.55 -7.59 10.79
N ARG A 28 10.88 -7.73 10.65
CA ARG A 28 11.78 -7.97 11.80
C ARG A 28 12.94 -6.99 11.97
N ALA A 29 13.39 -6.32 10.90
CA ALA A 29 14.63 -5.54 10.96
C ALA A 29 14.41 -4.02 11.06
N ARG A 30 13.32 -3.49 10.48
CA ARG A 30 13.11 -2.03 10.39
C ARG A 30 12.49 -1.42 11.63
N ARG A 31 11.43 -2.04 12.14
CA ARG A 31 10.58 -1.48 13.21
C ARG A 31 10.03 -2.58 14.11
N SER A 32 9.64 -2.21 15.32
CA SER A 32 8.94 -3.11 16.25
C SER A 32 7.49 -3.31 15.82
N ALA A 33 6.94 -4.52 16.03
CA ALA A 33 5.54 -4.85 15.72
C ALA A 33 4.51 -4.06 16.55
N ASP A 34 4.93 -3.39 17.62
CA ASP A 34 4.08 -2.52 18.42
C ASP A 34 4.07 -1.06 17.93
N ASP A 35 4.86 -0.72 16.90
CA ASP A 35 4.89 0.60 16.27
C ASP A 35 3.80 0.71 15.19
N VAL A 36 3.02 1.81 15.21
CA VAL A 36 2.04 2.11 14.16
C VAL A 36 2.69 2.22 12.78
N TYR A 37 3.94 2.64 12.71
CA TYR A 37 4.65 2.71 11.44
C TYR A 37 5.05 1.33 10.91
N TRP A 38 5.23 0.33 11.78
CA TRP A 38 5.37 -1.07 11.35
C TRP A 38 4.07 -1.56 10.73
N LEU A 39 2.93 -1.26 11.35
CA LEU A 39 1.61 -1.64 10.83
C LEU A 39 1.38 -1.07 9.44
N LYS A 40 1.71 0.22 9.27
CA LYS A 40 1.59 0.89 7.97
C LYS A 40 2.49 0.25 6.92
N GLU A 41 3.79 0.14 7.18
CA GLU A 41 4.73 -0.41 6.18
C GLU A 41 4.38 -1.85 5.79
N ASN A 42 4.01 -2.68 6.75
CA ASN A 42 3.67 -4.09 6.49
C ASN A 42 2.31 -4.24 5.80
N ALA A 43 1.31 -3.43 6.15
CA ALA A 43 0.05 -3.39 5.40
C ALA A 43 0.28 -2.99 3.93
N GLU A 44 1.11 -1.98 3.67
CA GLU A 44 1.38 -1.51 2.31
C GLU A 44 2.14 -2.54 1.47
N ILE A 45 3.23 -3.14 1.97
CA ILE A 45 4.00 -4.13 1.20
C ILE A 45 3.15 -5.37 0.90
N LEU A 46 2.34 -5.84 1.85
CA LEU A 46 1.45 -6.99 1.64
C LEU A 46 0.36 -6.64 0.62
N ASN A 47 -0.26 -5.47 0.71
CA ASN A 47 -1.25 -5.01 -0.26
C ASN A 47 -0.64 -4.85 -1.67
N ILE A 48 0.60 -4.35 -1.80
CA ILE A 48 1.32 -4.28 -3.08
C ILE A 48 1.51 -5.68 -3.67
N LEU A 49 1.99 -6.65 -2.88
CA LEU A 49 2.17 -8.02 -3.35
C LEU A 49 0.84 -8.64 -3.78
N GLU A 50 -0.21 -8.40 -3.00
CA GLU A 50 -1.56 -8.92 -3.22
C GLU A 50 -2.18 -8.34 -4.50
N CYS A 51 -2.16 -7.01 -4.69
CA CYS A 51 -2.79 -6.37 -5.84
C CYS A 51 -1.99 -6.53 -7.15
N THR A 52 -0.67 -6.75 -7.06
CA THR A 52 0.18 -7.03 -8.23
C THR A 52 0.27 -8.52 -8.56
N GLY A 53 -0.33 -9.40 -7.76
CA GLY A 53 -0.29 -10.85 -7.94
C GLY A 53 1.09 -11.48 -7.68
N ASN A 54 2.00 -10.76 -7.02
CA ASN A 54 3.33 -11.27 -6.66
C ASN A 54 3.22 -12.12 -5.40
N LYS A 55 2.96 -13.42 -5.57
CA LYS A 55 2.80 -14.35 -4.45
C LYS A 55 4.17 -14.79 -3.88
N PRO A 56 4.49 -14.45 -2.62
CA PRO A 56 5.64 -15.02 -1.93
C PRO A 56 5.44 -16.51 -1.67
N ASN A 57 6.51 -17.24 -1.36
CA ASN A 57 6.39 -18.63 -0.92
C ASN A 57 5.88 -18.69 0.54
N ALA A 58 5.43 -19.87 0.98
CA ALA A 58 4.90 -20.07 2.33
C ALA A 58 5.90 -19.66 3.43
N GLN A 59 7.18 -20.00 3.25
CA GLN A 59 8.24 -19.66 4.21
C GLN A 59 8.40 -18.15 4.40
N ALA A 60 8.25 -17.35 3.35
CA ALA A 60 8.33 -15.89 3.45
C ALA A 60 7.10 -15.28 4.15
N LEU A 61 5.93 -15.92 4.06
CA LEU A 61 4.74 -15.50 4.82
C LEU A 61 4.83 -15.90 6.29
N GLU A 62 5.52 -16.99 6.61
CA GLU A 62 5.69 -17.51 7.97
C GLU A 62 6.36 -16.51 8.92
N THR A 63 7.13 -15.55 8.39
CA THR A 63 7.65 -14.41 9.15
C THR A 63 6.57 -13.62 9.89
N TYR A 64 5.33 -13.59 9.36
CA TYR A 64 4.18 -12.92 9.96
C TYR A 64 3.32 -13.80 10.86
N ALA A 65 3.65 -15.09 11.04
CA ALA A 65 2.78 -16.05 11.70
C ALA A 65 2.41 -15.63 13.13
N ASP A 66 3.40 -15.27 13.96
CA ASP A 66 3.16 -14.85 15.35
C ASP A 66 2.27 -13.60 15.43
N PHE A 67 2.52 -12.63 14.52
CA PHE A 67 1.71 -11.42 14.46
C PHE A 67 0.28 -11.74 14.04
N TYR A 68 0.10 -12.55 13.00
CA TYR A 68 -1.20 -13.00 12.50
C TYR A 68 -2.02 -13.69 13.58
N GLN A 69 -1.43 -14.63 14.34
CA GLN A 69 -2.11 -15.30 15.45
C GLN A 69 -2.52 -14.34 16.58
N SER A 70 -1.78 -13.25 16.78
CA SER A 70 -2.09 -12.25 17.81
C SER A 70 -3.18 -11.24 17.40
N LEU A 71 -3.62 -11.24 16.14
CA LEU A 71 -4.54 -10.23 15.61
C LEU A 71 -5.89 -10.11 16.35
N PRO A 72 -6.55 -11.20 16.78
CA PRO A 72 -7.84 -11.11 17.50
C PRO A 72 -7.71 -10.37 18.83
N ASP A 73 -6.62 -10.63 19.56
CA ASP A 73 -6.34 -9.97 20.83
C ASP A 73 -5.95 -8.50 20.59
N ARG A 74 -5.12 -8.24 19.58
CA ARG A 74 -4.67 -6.89 19.23
C ARG A 74 -5.82 -5.99 18.80
N ILE A 75 -6.75 -6.46 17.97
CA ILE A 75 -7.90 -5.64 17.53
C ILE A 75 -8.86 -5.35 18.69
N ALA A 76 -8.99 -6.28 19.63
CA ALA A 76 -9.82 -6.07 20.82
C ALA A 76 -9.22 -5.02 21.76
N PHE A 77 -7.90 -5.01 21.93
CA PHE A 77 -7.21 -4.07 22.83
C PHE A 77 -6.88 -2.72 22.19
N PHE A 78 -6.59 -2.69 20.88
CA PHE A 78 -6.22 -1.49 20.12
C PHE A 78 -7.14 -1.25 18.92
N PRO A 79 -8.47 -1.07 19.12
CA PRO A 79 -9.42 -0.97 18.02
C PRO A 79 -9.17 0.22 17.09
N GLN A 80 -8.44 1.26 17.52
CA GLN A 80 -8.08 2.41 16.68
C GLN A 80 -7.18 2.03 15.47
N TYR A 81 -6.49 0.90 15.52
CA TYR A 81 -5.61 0.43 14.44
C TYR A 81 -6.26 -0.65 13.56
N TYR A 82 -7.57 -0.88 13.69
CA TYR A 82 -8.26 -1.99 13.04
C TYR A 82 -8.06 -2.05 11.52
N ARG A 83 -7.98 -0.90 10.82
CA ARG A 83 -7.79 -0.89 9.36
C ARG A 83 -6.49 -1.59 8.95
N PHE A 84 -5.41 -1.37 9.70
CA PHE A 84 -4.14 -2.06 9.46
C PHE A 84 -4.24 -3.55 9.78
N PHE A 85 -4.81 -3.91 10.93
CA PHE A 85 -4.97 -5.32 11.32
C PHE A 85 -5.80 -6.11 10.31
N VAL A 86 -6.93 -5.54 9.87
CA VAL A 86 -7.81 -6.15 8.88
C VAL A 86 -7.12 -6.22 7.52
N SER A 87 -6.42 -5.17 7.08
CA SER A 87 -5.68 -5.20 5.80
C SER A 87 -4.62 -6.30 5.81
N ILE A 88 -3.78 -6.35 6.85
CA ILE A 88 -2.73 -7.36 6.99
C ILE A 88 -3.33 -8.76 6.98
N ALA A 89 -4.40 -9.03 7.76
CA ALA A 89 -5.05 -10.34 7.79
C ALA A 89 -5.57 -10.75 6.40
N LEU A 90 -6.29 -9.84 5.73
CA LEU A 90 -6.86 -10.10 4.41
C LEU A 90 -5.78 -10.37 3.37
N ASP A 91 -4.69 -9.60 3.39
CA ASP A 91 -3.61 -9.72 2.42
C ASP A 91 -2.78 -10.99 2.67
N LEU A 92 -2.46 -11.32 3.92
CA LEU A 92 -1.79 -12.58 4.27
C LEU A 92 -2.59 -13.80 3.80
N GLU A 93 -3.89 -13.84 4.09
CA GLU A 93 -4.77 -14.93 3.67
C GLU A 93 -4.90 -15.01 2.14
N THR A 94 -5.01 -13.86 1.46
CA THR A 94 -5.10 -13.82 -0.01
C THR A 94 -3.79 -14.25 -0.68
N LEU A 95 -2.64 -13.96 -0.04
CA LEU A 95 -1.32 -14.36 -0.49
C LEU A 95 -1.01 -15.85 -0.23
N GLY A 96 -1.81 -16.53 0.61
CA GLY A 96 -1.76 -17.98 0.80
C GLY A 96 -1.47 -18.44 2.23
N MET A 97 -1.47 -17.55 3.23
CA MET A 97 -1.46 -17.95 4.63
C MET A 97 -2.80 -18.60 5.00
N ALA A 98 -2.77 -19.75 5.66
CA ALA A 98 -3.98 -20.44 6.09
C ALA A 98 -4.56 -19.80 7.36
N GLY A 99 -5.88 -19.69 7.43
CA GLY A 99 -6.62 -19.23 8.59
C GLY A 99 -7.89 -18.48 8.21
N ASP A 100 -8.58 -17.98 9.23
CA ASP A 100 -9.89 -17.32 9.15
C ASP A 100 -9.93 -16.00 9.94
N HIS A 101 -8.78 -15.52 10.41
CA HIS A 101 -8.66 -14.31 11.22
C HIS A 101 -9.22 -13.08 10.49
N ALA A 102 -9.04 -12.97 9.17
CA ALA A 102 -9.55 -11.82 8.43
C ALA A 102 -11.09 -11.78 8.46
N GLU A 103 -11.76 -12.93 8.43
CA GLU A 103 -13.21 -13.02 8.58
C GLU A 103 -13.63 -12.60 10.00
N GLN A 104 -13.01 -13.18 11.03
CA GLN A 104 -13.26 -12.84 12.44
C GLN A 104 -13.06 -11.33 12.72
N LEU A 105 -12.00 -10.74 12.17
CA LEU A 105 -11.69 -9.32 12.30
C LEU A 105 -12.73 -8.45 11.57
N CYS A 106 -13.15 -8.82 10.36
CA CYS A 106 -14.21 -8.11 9.64
C CYS A 106 -15.53 -8.15 10.41
N GLU A 107 -15.89 -9.29 10.98
CA GLU A 107 -17.07 -9.43 11.83
C GLU A 107 -16.98 -8.57 13.10
N PHE A 108 -15.81 -8.55 13.75
CA PHE A 108 -15.56 -7.70 14.91
C PHE A 108 -15.78 -6.22 14.58
N VAL A 109 -15.18 -5.74 13.48
CA VAL A 109 -15.30 -4.35 13.02
C VAL A 109 -16.75 -3.98 12.71
N LYS A 110 -17.49 -4.88 12.07
CA LYS A 110 -18.91 -4.67 11.76
C LYS A 110 -19.75 -4.63 13.02
N ARG A 111 -19.57 -5.60 13.92
CA ARG A 111 -20.32 -5.72 15.18
C ARG A 111 -20.09 -4.53 16.11
N GLN A 112 -18.84 -4.07 16.23
CA GLN A 112 -18.48 -2.90 17.06
C GLN A 112 -18.76 -1.57 16.36
N GLY A 113 -19.11 -1.58 15.06
CA GLY A 113 -19.38 -0.36 14.31
C GLY A 113 -18.16 0.55 14.12
N LEU A 114 -16.93 0.01 14.13
CA LEU A 114 -15.70 0.83 14.09
C LEU A 114 -15.61 1.71 12.84
N HIS A 115 -16.07 1.19 11.70
CA HIS A 115 -16.17 1.92 10.43
C HIS A 115 -17.04 3.20 10.51
N LYS A 116 -17.96 3.29 11.47
CA LYS A 116 -18.81 4.47 11.69
C LYS A 116 -18.07 5.59 12.42
N ALA A 117 -17.00 5.27 13.14
CA ALA A 117 -16.20 6.23 13.90
C ALA A 117 -15.16 6.97 13.03
N GLU A 118 -14.97 6.56 11.77
CA GLU A 118 -14.04 7.23 10.87
C GLU A 118 -14.44 8.69 10.65
N LEU A 119 -13.48 9.59 10.75
CA LEU A 119 -13.72 11.03 10.63
C LEU A 119 -13.73 11.48 9.17
N SER A 120 -12.81 10.94 8.35
CA SER A 120 -12.72 11.31 6.95
C SER A 120 -13.44 10.32 6.03
N ASP A 121 -13.93 10.84 4.91
CA ASP A 121 -14.52 10.01 3.86
C ASP A 121 -13.49 9.03 3.28
N LEU A 122 -12.22 9.43 3.18
CA LEU A 122 -11.15 8.54 2.72
C LEU A 122 -10.97 7.32 3.64
N GLN A 123 -10.88 7.56 4.95
CA GLN A 123 -10.71 6.49 5.93
C GLN A 123 -11.95 5.58 5.97
N ARG A 124 -13.14 6.17 5.83
CA ARG A 124 -14.38 5.41 5.72
C ARG A 124 -14.38 4.56 4.45
N ALA A 125 -13.92 5.08 3.32
CA ALA A 125 -13.86 4.35 2.06
C ALA A 125 -12.91 3.13 2.15
N GLU A 126 -11.77 3.31 2.81
CA GLU A 126 -10.85 2.22 3.11
C GLU A 126 -11.53 1.14 3.96
N ALA A 127 -12.20 1.52 5.06
CA ALA A 127 -12.89 0.60 5.94
C ALA A 127 -13.98 -0.21 5.20
N LEU A 128 -14.79 0.45 4.37
CA LEU A 128 -15.82 -0.22 3.58
C LEU A 128 -15.22 -1.16 2.53
N ARG A 129 -14.10 -0.79 1.90
CA ARG A 129 -13.36 -1.67 0.98
C ARG A 129 -12.88 -2.93 1.70
N LEU A 130 -12.29 -2.79 2.89
CA LEU A 130 -11.78 -3.91 3.66
C LEU A 130 -12.91 -4.89 4.02
N LEU A 131 -14.05 -4.37 4.50
CA LEU A 131 -15.23 -5.19 4.81
C LEU A 131 -15.81 -5.88 3.57
N ALA A 132 -15.85 -5.19 2.42
CA ALA A 132 -16.36 -5.75 1.17
C ALA A 132 -15.56 -6.96 0.68
N ARG A 133 -14.26 -7.08 1.01
CA ARG A 133 -13.41 -8.26 0.65
C ARG A 133 -13.86 -9.57 1.32
N ARG A 134 -14.72 -9.50 2.33
CA ARG A 134 -15.39 -10.66 2.96
C ARG A 134 -16.91 -10.61 2.77
N GLY A 135 -17.39 -9.92 1.73
CA GLY A 135 -18.82 -9.85 1.39
C GLY A 135 -19.69 -9.09 2.40
N GLN A 136 -19.08 -8.35 3.32
CA GLN A 136 -19.83 -7.59 4.33
C GLN A 136 -20.39 -6.32 3.68
N SER A 137 -21.71 -6.28 3.49
CA SER A 137 -22.40 -5.05 3.07
C SER A 137 -22.57 -4.09 4.24
N VAL A 138 -22.32 -2.80 3.99
CA VAL A 138 -22.46 -1.70 4.94
C VAL A 138 -23.31 -0.60 4.30
N GLU A 139 -24.18 0.01 5.09
CA GLU A 139 -25.04 1.10 4.66
C GLU A 139 -24.24 2.37 4.33
N GLY A 140 -24.79 3.23 3.45
CA GLY A 140 -24.21 4.54 3.13
C GLY A 140 -23.12 4.56 2.05
N CYS A 141 -22.73 3.40 1.50
CA CYS A 141 -21.71 3.27 0.44
C CYS A 141 -21.92 4.21 -0.75
N VAL A 142 -23.17 4.38 -1.21
CA VAL A 142 -23.49 5.22 -2.38
C VAL A 142 -23.19 6.69 -2.08
N SER A 143 -23.75 7.23 -0.99
CA SER A 143 -23.51 8.63 -0.60
C SER A 143 -22.03 8.94 -0.34
N LEU A 144 -21.27 7.98 0.18
CA LEU A 144 -19.84 8.12 0.37
C LEU A 144 -19.13 8.19 -0.98
N ARG A 145 -19.43 7.26 -1.89
CA ARG A 145 -18.89 7.25 -3.25
C ARG A 145 -19.14 8.56 -3.99
N ASP A 146 -20.33 9.14 -3.85
CA ASP A 146 -20.67 10.43 -4.47
C ASP A 146 -19.77 11.56 -3.93
N ARG A 147 -19.60 11.67 -2.61
CA ARG A 147 -18.72 12.69 -2.01
C ARG A 147 -17.25 12.53 -2.41
N LEU A 148 -16.78 11.29 -2.55
CA LEU A 148 -15.42 11.02 -3.06
C LEU A 148 -15.27 11.48 -4.51
N HIS A 149 -16.26 11.20 -5.36
CA HIS A 149 -16.29 11.69 -6.74
C HIS A 149 -16.33 13.21 -6.81
N ASP A 150 -17.15 13.87 -5.99
CA ASP A 150 -17.20 15.33 -5.91
C ASP A 150 -15.84 15.95 -5.55
N PHE A 151 -15.15 15.38 -4.56
CA PHE A 151 -13.81 15.82 -4.18
C PHE A 151 -12.82 15.71 -5.34
N ILE A 152 -12.70 14.54 -5.98
CA ILE A 152 -11.73 14.34 -7.07
C ILE A 152 -12.11 15.11 -8.34
N ASN A 153 -13.38 15.49 -8.52
CA ASN A 153 -13.86 16.29 -9.66
C ASN A 153 -13.56 17.78 -9.53
N ASN A 154 -13.13 18.26 -8.35
CA ASN A 154 -12.79 19.66 -8.11
C ASN A 154 -11.37 20.01 -8.61
N SER A 155 -11.15 19.88 -9.93
CA SER A 155 -9.82 19.96 -10.55
C SER A 155 -9.05 21.25 -10.27
N GLN A 156 -9.74 22.38 -10.09
CA GLN A 156 -9.09 23.66 -9.75
C GLN A 156 -8.30 23.58 -8.44
N SER A 157 -8.77 22.79 -7.46
CA SER A 157 -8.08 22.64 -6.17
C SER A 157 -6.78 21.85 -6.27
N PHE A 158 -6.61 21.06 -7.35
CA PHE A 158 -5.40 20.28 -7.62
C PHE A 158 -4.40 21.00 -8.53
N ALA A 159 -4.75 22.18 -9.04
CA ALA A 159 -3.84 23.04 -9.80
C ALA A 159 -2.88 23.84 -8.88
N LEU A 160 -3.08 23.78 -7.56
CA LEU A 160 -2.25 24.46 -6.56
C LEU A 160 -1.55 23.43 -5.66
N PRO A 161 -0.34 23.73 -5.14
CA PRO A 161 0.37 22.83 -4.23
C PRO A 161 -0.45 22.54 -2.96
N ASN A 162 -0.90 21.30 -2.83
CA ASN A 162 -1.52 20.78 -1.61
C ASN A 162 -1.18 19.30 -1.48
N ARG A 163 -0.06 19.00 -0.80
CA ARG A 163 0.45 17.64 -0.65
C ARG A 163 -0.59 16.69 -0.06
N LYS A 164 -1.35 17.13 0.95
CA LYS A 164 -2.37 16.28 1.58
C LYS A 164 -3.45 15.91 0.57
N ALA A 165 -4.04 16.89 -0.11
CA ALA A 165 -5.09 16.63 -1.09
C ALA A 165 -4.59 15.74 -2.25
N ALA A 166 -3.33 15.91 -2.66
CA ALA A 166 -2.71 15.11 -3.72
C ALA A 166 -2.66 13.60 -3.38
N TYR A 167 -2.23 13.23 -2.18
CA TYR A 167 -2.25 11.83 -1.74
C TYR A 167 -3.68 11.33 -1.47
N GLU A 168 -4.59 12.18 -0.97
CA GLU A 168 -5.99 11.77 -0.83
C GLU A 168 -6.62 11.48 -2.19
N LEU A 169 -6.31 12.26 -3.24
CA LEU A 169 -6.76 12.01 -4.60
C LEU A 169 -6.32 10.64 -5.11
N THR A 170 -5.04 10.29 -5.02
CA THR A 170 -4.52 8.98 -5.49
C THR A 170 -5.16 7.84 -4.72
N HIS A 171 -5.26 7.94 -3.39
CA HIS A 171 -5.87 6.93 -2.55
C HIS A 171 -7.37 6.73 -2.83
N ILE A 172 -8.11 7.80 -3.14
CA ILE A 172 -9.51 7.68 -3.58
C ILE A 172 -9.60 6.82 -4.84
N ILE A 173 -8.73 7.06 -5.83
CA ILE A 173 -8.70 6.24 -7.04
C ILE A 173 -8.34 4.79 -6.71
N PHE A 174 -7.38 4.55 -5.83
CA PHE A 174 -7.01 3.19 -5.39
C PHE A 174 -8.18 2.46 -4.74
N TYR A 175 -8.93 3.11 -3.86
CA TYR A 175 -10.09 2.47 -3.22
C TYR A 175 -11.28 2.31 -4.17
N LEU A 176 -11.59 3.31 -4.99
CA LEU A 176 -12.70 3.22 -5.95
C LEU A 176 -12.46 2.12 -6.99
N SER A 177 -11.20 1.91 -7.40
CA SER A 177 -10.81 0.86 -8.36
C SER A 177 -10.52 -0.50 -7.73
N GLU A 178 -10.61 -0.63 -6.40
CA GLU A 178 -10.14 -1.82 -5.66
C GLU A 178 -8.69 -2.20 -6.03
N TYR A 179 -7.82 -1.20 -6.09
CA TYR A 179 -6.43 -1.31 -6.54
C TYR A 179 -6.34 -1.93 -7.95
N GLY A 180 -7.18 -1.43 -8.86
CA GLY A 180 -7.18 -1.80 -10.28
C GLY A 180 -8.04 -3.00 -10.67
N ARG A 181 -8.81 -3.60 -9.76
CA ARG A 181 -9.70 -4.74 -10.05
C ARG A 181 -11.00 -4.35 -10.74
N ARG A 182 -11.43 -3.09 -10.60
CA ARG A 182 -12.67 -2.59 -11.20
C ARG A 182 -12.50 -1.18 -11.73
N ASP A 183 -13.35 -0.81 -12.68
CA ASP A 183 -13.44 0.56 -13.18
C ASP A 183 -13.92 1.49 -12.05
N PRO A 184 -13.13 2.52 -11.65
CA PRO A 184 -13.56 3.48 -10.65
C PRO A 184 -14.67 4.42 -11.14
N GLN A 185 -15.00 4.43 -12.44
CA GLN A 185 -15.98 5.29 -13.11
C GLN A 185 -15.68 6.78 -12.90
N VAL A 186 -14.42 7.16 -13.09
CA VAL A 186 -13.98 8.54 -12.90
C VAL A 186 -14.41 9.42 -14.05
N SER A 187 -14.74 10.68 -13.75
CA SER A 187 -15.07 11.65 -14.79
C SER A 187 -13.81 12.20 -15.48
N PRO A 188 -13.94 12.86 -16.66
CA PRO A 188 -12.85 13.61 -17.26
C PRO A 188 -12.24 14.69 -16.34
N ARG A 189 -13.02 15.24 -15.40
CA ARG A 189 -12.51 16.22 -14.42
C ARG A 189 -11.58 15.57 -13.40
N ALA A 190 -11.88 14.35 -12.95
CA ALA A 190 -10.99 13.61 -12.07
C ALA A 190 -9.67 13.25 -12.77
N VAL A 191 -9.72 12.90 -14.06
CA VAL A 191 -8.52 12.72 -14.87
C VAL A 191 -7.72 14.04 -14.95
N GLN A 192 -8.38 15.18 -15.13
CA GLN A 192 -7.72 16.49 -15.07
C GLN A 192 -7.06 16.76 -13.72
N SER A 193 -7.70 16.38 -12.60
CA SER A 193 -7.12 16.48 -11.25
C SER A 193 -5.84 15.64 -11.11
N LEU A 194 -5.84 14.41 -11.64
CA LEU A 194 -4.65 13.56 -11.68
C LEU A 194 -3.54 14.19 -12.53
N MET A 195 -3.89 14.78 -13.68
CA MET A 195 -2.91 15.45 -14.54
C MET A 195 -2.28 16.68 -13.88
N PHE A 196 -3.06 17.52 -13.20
CA PHE A 196 -2.50 18.65 -12.44
C PHE A 196 -1.61 18.19 -11.27
N THR A 197 -2.07 17.18 -10.53
CA THR A 197 -1.29 16.60 -9.43
C THR A 197 0.02 16.00 -9.93
N GLY A 198 0.00 15.29 -11.06
CA GLY A 198 1.20 14.72 -11.69
C GLY A 198 2.16 15.79 -12.21
N LEU A 199 1.66 16.87 -12.80
CA LEU A 199 2.50 18.00 -13.22
C LEU A 199 3.21 18.64 -12.02
N LEU A 200 2.49 18.92 -10.94
CA LEU A 200 3.07 19.48 -9.72
C LEU A 200 4.09 18.52 -9.10
N ALA A 201 3.74 17.24 -8.95
CA ALA A 201 4.65 16.22 -8.41
C ALA A 201 5.93 16.09 -9.25
N PHE A 202 5.82 16.16 -10.58
CA PHE A 202 6.98 16.13 -11.47
C PHE A 202 7.87 17.37 -11.33
N LEU A 203 7.27 18.57 -11.24
CA LEU A 203 8.01 19.82 -11.02
C LEU A 203 8.70 19.85 -9.65
N GLU A 204 8.05 19.32 -8.62
CA GLU A 204 8.59 19.18 -7.26
C GLU A 204 9.59 18.02 -7.12
N GLN A 205 9.81 17.23 -8.18
CA GLN A 205 10.62 16.01 -8.16
C GLN A 205 10.17 15.01 -7.07
N ASN A 206 8.88 15.00 -6.76
CA ASN A 206 8.28 14.05 -5.83
C ASN A 206 7.99 12.72 -6.55
N ALA A 207 8.99 11.83 -6.55
CA ALA A 207 8.91 10.53 -7.23
C ALA A 207 7.83 9.61 -6.70
N ASP A 208 7.58 9.65 -5.39
CA ASP A 208 6.58 8.85 -4.71
C ASP A 208 5.16 9.22 -5.16
N LEU A 209 4.79 10.50 -5.01
CA LEU A 209 3.49 10.99 -5.45
C LEU A 209 3.30 10.85 -6.96
N LEU A 210 4.34 11.10 -7.77
CA LEU A 210 4.25 10.93 -9.22
C LEU A 210 4.00 9.46 -9.60
N ALA A 211 4.63 8.51 -8.90
CA ALA A 211 4.37 7.09 -9.11
C ALA A 211 2.92 6.73 -8.75
N GLU A 212 2.40 7.22 -7.63
CA GLU A 212 0.99 7.04 -7.28
C GLU A 212 0.04 7.62 -8.32
N VAL A 213 0.32 8.81 -8.86
CA VAL A 213 -0.47 9.42 -9.94
C VAL A 213 -0.45 8.54 -11.20
N CYS A 214 0.72 8.01 -11.59
CA CYS A 214 0.82 7.10 -12.73
C CYS A 214 0.00 5.83 -12.52
N VAL A 215 0.02 5.25 -11.32
CA VAL A 215 -0.82 4.09 -10.97
C VAL A 215 -2.30 4.45 -11.00
N ALA A 216 -2.68 5.59 -10.44
CA ALA A 216 -4.07 6.08 -10.43
C ALA A 216 -4.60 6.33 -11.85
N LEU A 217 -3.80 6.96 -12.72
CA LEU A 217 -4.15 7.12 -14.14
C LEU A 217 -4.40 5.78 -14.82
N ARG A 218 -3.54 4.77 -14.57
CA ARG A 218 -3.70 3.43 -15.12
C ARG A 218 -4.98 2.75 -14.61
N TYR A 219 -5.28 2.87 -13.32
CA TYR A 219 -6.54 2.35 -12.74
C TYR A 219 -7.78 3.09 -13.23
N ALA A 220 -7.65 4.35 -13.65
CA ALA A 220 -8.67 5.14 -14.32
C ALA A 220 -8.78 4.85 -15.85
N GLY A 221 -8.10 3.82 -16.36
CA GLY A 221 -8.10 3.47 -17.78
C GLY A 221 -7.35 4.47 -18.67
N GLN A 222 -6.53 5.34 -18.09
CA GLN A 222 -5.72 6.32 -18.81
C GLN A 222 -4.28 5.83 -18.99
N THR A 223 -3.59 6.36 -19.99
CA THR A 223 -2.15 6.15 -20.18
C THR A 223 -1.38 7.29 -19.50
N PRO A 224 -0.50 7.01 -18.51
CA PRO A 224 0.35 8.04 -17.93
C PRO A 224 1.28 8.67 -18.98
N PRO A 225 1.63 9.97 -18.84
CA PRO A 225 2.65 10.60 -19.68
C PRO A 225 3.99 9.86 -19.66
N GLN A 226 4.50 9.51 -20.84
CA GLN A 226 5.73 8.73 -20.99
C GLN A 226 6.94 9.36 -20.30
N VAL A 227 7.02 10.70 -20.29
CA VAL A 227 8.11 11.44 -19.63
C VAL A 227 8.13 11.21 -18.11
N TRP A 228 6.96 11.06 -17.49
CA TRP A 228 6.86 10.78 -16.05
C TRP A 228 7.32 9.36 -15.74
N GLU A 229 6.83 8.36 -16.49
CA GLU A 229 7.25 6.96 -16.31
C GLU A 229 8.75 6.77 -16.58
N ALA A 230 9.30 7.46 -17.60
CA ALA A 230 10.74 7.43 -17.88
C ALA A 230 11.56 8.01 -16.73
N TRP A 231 11.12 9.13 -16.16
CA TRP A 231 11.81 9.74 -15.02
C TRP A 231 11.70 8.87 -13.75
N ILE A 232 10.52 8.33 -13.43
CA ILE A 232 10.35 7.38 -12.30
C ILE A 232 11.27 6.17 -12.48
N LYS A 233 11.37 5.64 -13.70
CA LYS A 233 12.26 4.51 -13.99
C LYS A 233 13.72 4.85 -13.67
N VAL A 234 14.21 6.03 -14.07
CA VAL A 234 15.56 6.49 -13.72
C VAL A 234 15.73 6.61 -12.20
N GLN A 235 14.75 7.22 -11.50
CA GLN A 235 14.81 7.32 -10.04
C GLN A 235 14.82 5.95 -9.36
N SER A 236 14.07 4.97 -9.86
CA SER A 236 14.03 3.62 -9.26
C SER A 236 15.35 2.86 -9.40
N GLN A 237 16.16 3.17 -10.43
CA GLN A 237 17.43 2.49 -10.70
C GLN A 237 18.54 2.84 -9.72
N VAL A 238 18.40 3.92 -8.93
CA VAL A 238 19.39 4.27 -7.90
C VAL A 238 19.28 3.40 -6.64
N PHE A 239 18.20 2.62 -6.51
CA PHE A 239 17.99 1.73 -5.37
C PHE A 239 18.38 0.30 -5.71
N GLN A 240 19.10 -0.35 -4.78
CA GLN A 240 19.47 -1.77 -4.89
C GLN A 240 19.11 -2.50 -3.60
N ILE A 241 18.48 -3.67 -3.74
CA ILE A 241 18.27 -4.60 -2.62
C ILE A 241 19.50 -5.50 -2.56
N VAL A 242 20.29 -5.35 -1.49
CA VAL A 242 21.49 -6.15 -1.25
C VAL A 242 21.22 -7.05 -0.04
N ALA A 243 21.53 -8.34 -0.17
CA ALA A 243 21.49 -9.24 0.98
C ALA A 243 22.62 -8.84 1.94
N ASN A 244 22.28 -8.56 3.20
CA ASN A 244 23.27 -8.21 4.20
C ASN A 244 23.42 -9.42 5.15
N ASP A 245 24.54 -10.13 5.08
CA ASP A 245 24.88 -11.25 5.98
C ASP A 245 25.31 -10.77 7.38
N SER A 246 25.27 -9.46 7.63
CA SER A 246 25.61 -8.85 8.92
C SER A 246 24.57 -7.79 9.28
N GLY A 247 23.75 -8.10 10.28
CA GLY A 247 22.86 -7.13 10.91
C GLY A 247 23.67 -6.11 11.69
N THR A 248 24.17 -5.08 11.03
CA THR A 248 24.60 -3.86 11.72
C THR A 248 23.39 -2.95 11.82
N GLY A 249 22.83 -2.83 13.01
CA GLY A 249 21.82 -1.83 13.31
C GLY A 249 22.31 -0.45 12.87
N ASP A 250 21.43 0.30 12.22
CA ASP A 250 21.69 1.67 11.78
C ASP A 250 22.01 2.56 13.00
N HIS A 251 23.30 2.78 13.27
CA HIS A 251 23.76 3.77 14.25
C HIS A 251 23.68 5.19 13.65
N TYR A 252 22.48 5.66 13.35
CA TYR A 252 22.24 7.09 13.16
C TYR A 252 22.07 7.76 14.53
N THR A 253 23.20 8.13 15.13
CA THR A 253 23.50 9.24 16.06
C THR A 253 24.50 8.80 17.13
N GLN A 254 25.79 9.00 16.84
CA GLN A 254 26.73 9.42 17.88
C GLN A 254 27.53 10.59 17.34
N SER A 255 27.18 11.80 17.77
CA SER A 255 28.06 12.96 17.64
C SER A 255 29.40 12.64 18.32
N PRO A 256 30.54 13.02 17.73
CA PRO A 256 31.82 12.86 18.40
C PRO A 256 31.81 13.73 19.65
N ARG A 257 32.06 13.11 20.81
CA ARG A 257 32.38 13.83 22.06
C ARG A 257 33.57 14.74 21.78
N ALA A 258 33.43 16.01 22.13
CA ALA A 258 34.53 16.97 22.13
C ALA A 258 35.63 16.50 23.11
N PRO A 259 36.92 16.78 22.83
CA PRO A 259 38.00 16.46 23.74
C PRO A 259 37.92 17.36 24.98
N ASP A 260 37.98 16.72 26.15
CA ASP A 260 38.04 17.38 27.46
C ASP A 260 39.38 18.14 27.60
N PHE A 261 39.31 19.38 28.11
CA PHE A 261 40.42 20.11 28.71
C PHE A 261 40.39 19.95 30.23
#